data_AF-A0A0D0A0D0-F1
#
_entry.id   AF-A0A0D0A0D0-F1
#
_cell.length_a   1.000
_cell.length_b   1.000
_cell.length_c   1.000
_cell.angle_alpha   90.00
_cell.angle_beta   90.00
_cell.angle_gamma   90.00
#
_symmetry.space_group_name_H-M   'P 1'
#
loop_
_entity.id
_entity.type
_entity.pdbx_description
1 polymer ?
#
loop_
_entity_poly.entity_id
_entity_poly.type
_entity_poly.pdbx_seq_one_letter_code
_entity_poly.pdbx_strand_id
1 'polypeptide(L)'
;IIYRQHFRSADSTWVGTRSKQEAFRCRIKIDKCVRSYQRARNAMQRLGVDEEILRNVYQEILPSQLTVNQEVTEENRYGQGSDRLAWFWRVNNGGDTHEDAWMDELLVYRVNWLKAKARWQRWEEELSLVRHEMGWTVSWFGHKKDEWDRRYDQATKLGHQAYAQRQVLLWERFLLDAENSFKDKMIVVT
;
A
#
# COMPACT_ATOMS: atom_id res chain seq x y z
N ILE A 1 -1.99 -8.44 -3.75
CA ILE A 1 -1.01 -9.03 -2.82
C ILE A 1 0.32 -9.00 -3.58
N ILE A 2 1.05 -7.88 -3.58
CA ILE A 2 2.12 -7.48 -2.62
C ILE A 2 3.10 -8.64 -2.39
N TYR A 3 4.41 -8.35 -2.29
CA TYR A 3 5.50 -9.24 -1.91
C TYR A 3 6.30 -9.87 -3.06
N ARG A 4 7.34 -9.17 -3.53
CA ARG A 4 8.68 -9.27 -2.92
C ARG A 4 9.72 -8.40 -3.64
N GLN A 5 10.40 -7.58 -2.85
CA GLN A 5 11.82 -7.30 -3.09
C GLN A 5 12.62 -7.07 -1.79
N HIS A 6 11.97 -6.90 -0.63
CA HIS A 6 12.68 -6.84 0.64
C HIS A 6 12.12 -7.85 1.65
N PHE A 7 12.30 -9.14 1.40
CA PHE A 7 12.40 -10.06 2.53
C PHE A 7 13.81 -9.87 3.09
N ARG A 8 13.97 -9.19 4.23
CA ARG A 8 15.24 -9.26 4.97
C ARG A 8 15.47 -10.75 5.23
N SER A 9 16.50 -11.36 4.63
CA SER A 9 16.93 -12.68 5.07
C SER A 9 17.55 -12.48 6.44
N ALA A 10 16.76 -12.72 7.48
CA ALA A 10 17.32 -12.98 8.79
C ALA A 10 17.81 -14.42 8.75
N ASP A 11 19.14 -14.61 8.75
CA ASP A 11 19.78 -15.93 8.74
C ASP A 11 19.33 -16.81 9.93
N SER A 12 18.74 -16.19 10.96
CA SER A 12 18.25 -16.83 12.17
C SER A 12 16.86 -17.49 12.08
N THR A 13 16.08 -17.26 11.01
CA THR A 13 14.74 -17.86 10.85
C THR A 13 14.64 -18.69 9.58
N TRP A 14 15.33 -19.82 9.63
CA TRP A 14 15.26 -20.89 8.64
C TRP A 14 13.97 -21.71 8.83
N VAL A 15 12.76 -21.17 8.59
CA VAL A 15 11.53 -21.95 8.28
C VAL A 15 10.48 -21.00 7.66
N GLY A 16 9.76 -21.49 6.65
CA GLY A 16 8.81 -20.74 5.83
C GLY A 16 7.71 -20.02 6.61
N THR A 17 7.80 -18.69 6.62
CA THR A 17 6.73 -17.79 7.09
C THR A 17 5.43 -18.07 6.30
N ARG A 18 4.26 -17.95 6.95
CA ARG A 18 2.93 -18.14 6.33
C ARG A 18 2.81 -17.45 4.97
N SER A 19 3.29 -16.22 4.85
CA SER A 19 3.28 -15.46 3.59
C SER A 19 4.15 -16.09 2.49
N LYS A 20 5.26 -16.75 2.82
CA LYS A 20 6.09 -17.48 1.84
C LYS A 20 5.36 -18.73 1.33
N GLN A 21 4.65 -19.43 2.21
CA GLN A 21 3.88 -20.62 1.86
C GLN A 21 2.68 -20.26 0.97
N GLU A 22 1.99 -19.15 1.25
CA GLU A 22 0.90 -18.67 0.38
C GLU A 22 1.39 -18.28 -1.02
N ALA A 23 2.53 -17.58 -1.13
CA ALA A 23 3.14 -17.28 -2.43
C ALA A 23 3.51 -18.56 -3.21
N PHE A 24 4.07 -19.56 -2.51
CA PHE A 24 4.37 -20.85 -3.11
C PHE A 24 3.12 -21.59 -3.58
N ARG A 25 2.03 -21.57 -2.80
CA ARG A 25 0.73 -22.13 -3.19
C ARG A 25 0.17 -21.46 -4.44
N CYS A 26 0.25 -20.13 -4.53
CA CYS A 26 -0.15 -19.40 -5.73
C CYS A 26 0.68 -19.82 -6.94
N ARG A 27 2.00 -19.95 -6.79
CA ARG A 27 2.89 -20.41 -7.87
C ARG A 27 2.52 -21.81 -8.36
N ILE A 28 2.25 -22.76 -7.46
CA ILE A 28 1.79 -24.11 -7.84
C ILE A 28 0.49 -24.05 -8.64
N LYS A 29 -0.48 -23.22 -8.22
CA LYS A 29 -1.75 -23.05 -8.94
C LYS A 29 -1.51 -22.52 -10.36
N ILE A 30 -0.65 -21.50 -10.49
CA ILE A 30 -0.27 -20.93 -11.79
C ILE A 30 0.35 -22.01 -12.67
N ASP A 31 1.36 -22.74 -12.17
CA ASP A 31 2.04 -23.80 -12.93
C ASP A 31 1.07 -24.89 -13.39
N LYS A 32 0.09 -25.24 -12.55
CA LYS A 32 -0.97 -26.20 -12.91
C LYS A 32 -1.82 -25.69 -14.07
N CYS A 33 -2.25 -24.43 -14.03
CA CYS A 33 -3.03 -23.81 -15.10
C CYS A 33 -2.24 -23.73 -16.41
N VAL A 34 -0.97 -23.31 -16.34
CA VAL A 34 -0.08 -23.20 -17.52
C VAL A 34 0.11 -24.57 -18.17
N ARG A 35 0.41 -25.62 -17.39
CA ARG A 35 0.55 -26.98 -17.91
C ARG A 35 -0.74 -27.48 -18.56
N SER A 36 -1.89 -27.17 -17.96
CA SER A 36 -3.19 -27.55 -18.53
C SER A 36 -3.44 -26.88 -19.87
N TYR A 37 -3.17 -25.58 -19.97
CA TYR A 37 -3.29 -24.82 -21.20
C TYR A 37 -2.35 -25.33 -22.30
N GLN A 38 -1.06 -25.50 -21.98
CA GLN A 38 -0.07 -26.02 -22.94
C GLN A 38 -0.44 -27.41 -23.45
N ARG A 39 -0.99 -28.28 -22.59
CA ARG A 39 -1.49 -29.59 -23.01
C ARG A 39 -2.64 -29.47 -24.00
N ALA A 40 -3.61 -28.60 -23.74
CA ALA A 40 -4.73 -28.35 -24.65
C ALA A 40 -4.25 -27.77 -25.99
N ARG A 41 -3.33 -26.79 -25.95
CA ARG A 41 -2.71 -26.19 -27.15
C ARG A 41 -1.98 -27.23 -28.00
N ASN A 42 -1.18 -28.09 -27.38
CA ASN A 42 -0.47 -29.16 -28.08
C ASN A 42 -1.44 -30.18 -28.70
N ALA A 43 -2.58 -30.44 -28.06
CA ALA A 43 -3.62 -31.27 -28.64
C ALA A 43 -4.26 -30.60 -29.88
N MET A 44 -4.57 -29.29 -29.80
CA MET A 44 -5.07 -28.52 -30.94
C MET A 44 -4.09 -28.52 -32.12
N GLN A 45 -2.79 -28.38 -31.85
CA GLN A 45 -1.75 -28.47 -32.88
C GLN A 45 -1.70 -29.85 -33.55
N ARG A 46 -1.88 -30.94 -32.77
CA ARG A 46 -1.93 -32.31 -33.32
C ARG A 46 -3.18 -32.59 -34.14
N LEU A 47 -4.28 -31.88 -33.87
CA LEU A 47 -5.53 -31.98 -34.61
C LEU A 47 -5.50 -31.18 -35.92
N GLY A 48 -4.41 -30.48 -36.23
CA GLY A 48 -4.26 -29.73 -37.47
C GLY A 48 -5.01 -28.40 -37.50
N VAL A 49 -5.25 -27.78 -36.33
CA VAL A 49 -5.78 -26.42 -36.26
C VAL A 49 -4.83 -25.47 -36.98
N ASP A 50 -5.39 -24.52 -37.71
CA ASP A 50 -4.64 -23.52 -38.47
C ASP A 50 -3.61 -22.77 -37.60
N GLU A 51 -2.40 -22.61 -38.14
CA GLU A 51 -1.28 -21.97 -37.46
C GLU A 51 -1.55 -20.50 -37.17
N GLU A 52 -2.38 -19.85 -37.98
CA GLU A 52 -2.79 -18.47 -37.75
C GLU A 52 -3.60 -18.33 -36.45
N ILE A 53 -4.53 -19.25 -36.20
CA ILE A 53 -5.33 -19.28 -34.96
C ILE A 53 -4.43 -19.57 -33.74
N LEU A 54 -3.46 -20.47 -33.87
CA LEU A 54 -2.51 -20.79 -32.80
C LEU A 54 -1.53 -19.65 -32.49
N ARG A 55 -1.28 -18.76 -33.44
CA ARG A 55 -0.39 -17.60 -33.27
C ARG A 55 -1.13 -16.35 -32.82
N ASN A 56 -2.37 -16.16 -33.26
CA ASN A 56 -3.13 -14.96 -32.94
C ASN A 56 -3.95 -15.13 -31.66
N VAL A 57 -4.65 -16.27 -31.50
CA VAL A 57 -5.59 -16.49 -30.39
C VAL A 57 -4.98 -17.34 -29.28
N TYR A 58 -4.36 -18.47 -29.62
CA TYR A 58 -3.82 -19.42 -28.64
C TYR A 58 -2.29 -19.41 -28.57
N GLN A 59 -1.72 -18.24 -28.26
CA GLN A 59 -0.27 -18.05 -28.16
C GLN A 59 0.38 -18.95 -27.10
N GLU A 60 1.68 -19.19 -27.22
CA GLU A 60 2.45 -19.89 -26.20
C GLU A 60 2.63 -19.00 -24.95
N ILE A 61 2.53 -19.59 -23.76
CA ILE A 61 2.78 -18.89 -22.51
C ILE A 61 4.27 -19.00 -22.17
N LEU A 62 4.98 -17.87 -22.22
CA LEU A 62 6.39 -17.80 -21.87
C LEU A 62 6.59 -17.62 -20.35
N PRO A 63 7.66 -18.18 -19.75
CA PRO A 63 7.97 -17.95 -18.34
C PRO A 63 8.13 -16.47 -17.96
N SER A 64 8.63 -15.65 -18.87
CA SER A 64 8.77 -14.19 -18.69
C SER A 64 7.41 -13.49 -18.51
N GLN A 65 6.34 -14.01 -19.13
CA GLN A 65 4.98 -13.48 -19.06
C GLN A 65 4.22 -13.90 -17.78
N LEU A 66 4.74 -14.91 -17.07
CA LEU A 66 4.21 -15.38 -15.79
C LEU A 66 4.77 -14.60 -14.59
N THR A 67 5.73 -13.71 -14.87
CA THR A 67 6.23 -12.78 -13.86
C THR A 67 5.18 -11.71 -13.64
N VAL A 68 4.95 -11.36 -12.37
CA VAL A 68 4.01 -10.29 -12.02
C VAL A 68 4.46 -9.01 -12.71
N ASN A 69 3.54 -8.31 -13.38
CA ASN A 69 3.87 -7.04 -14.03
C ASN A 69 4.54 -6.12 -13.00
N GLN A 70 5.78 -5.74 -13.29
CA GLN A 70 6.59 -4.91 -12.41
C GLN A 70 5.97 -3.52 -12.24
N GLU A 71 5.15 -3.05 -13.17
CA GLU A 71 4.37 -1.82 -13.04
C GLU A 71 3.33 -1.88 -11.91
N VAL A 72 2.80 -3.08 -11.62
CA VAL A 72 1.82 -3.30 -10.54
C VAL A 72 2.54 -3.50 -9.19
N THR A 73 3.80 -3.92 -9.19
CA THR A 73 4.57 -4.24 -7.97
C THR A 73 5.61 -3.19 -7.57
N GLU A 74 6.15 -2.44 -8.53
CA GLU A 74 7.19 -1.41 -8.36
C GLU A 74 6.66 -0.08 -8.90
N GLU A 75 5.93 0.61 -8.03
CA GLU A 75 5.11 1.77 -8.37
C GLU A 75 5.93 3.02 -8.77
N ASN A 76 7.24 3.05 -8.46
CA ASN A 76 8.16 4.16 -8.76
C ASN A 76 9.29 3.76 -9.72
N ARG A 77 9.15 2.67 -10.49
CA ARG A 77 10.18 2.25 -11.44
C ARG A 77 10.27 3.27 -12.59
N TYR A 78 11.47 3.76 -12.87
CA TYR A 78 11.71 4.62 -14.03
C TYR A 78 11.56 3.79 -15.32
N GLY A 79 10.79 4.28 -16.31
CA GLY A 79 10.59 3.58 -17.59
C GLY A 79 9.37 2.64 -17.67
N GLN A 80 8.34 2.84 -16.86
CA GLN A 80 7.06 2.10 -16.82
C GLN A 80 6.20 2.14 -18.11
N GLY A 81 6.75 2.57 -19.25
CA GLY A 81 5.99 2.74 -20.49
C GLY A 81 6.12 1.59 -21.49
N SER A 82 6.93 0.56 -21.20
CA SER A 82 7.32 -0.44 -22.21
C SER A 82 7.16 -1.91 -21.81
N ASP A 83 6.73 -2.24 -20.59
CA ASP A 83 6.54 -3.65 -20.21
C ASP A 83 5.22 -4.16 -20.78
N ARG A 84 5.31 -4.72 -21.99
CA ARG A 84 4.19 -5.26 -22.77
C ARG A 84 3.43 -6.30 -21.91
N LEU A 85 2.19 -5.99 -21.52
CA LEU A 85 1.31 -6.88 -20.78
C LEU A 85 1.26 -8.27 -21.44
N ALA A 86 1.24 -9.35 -20.64
CA ALA A 86 1.16 -10.70 -21.21
C ALA A 86 -0.07 -10.83 -22.13
N TRP A 87 0.08 -11.53 -23.26
CA TRP A 87 -0.94 -11.56 -24.32
C TRP A 87 -2.31 -12.04 -23.82
N PHE A 88 -2.34 -12.94 -22.83
CA PHE A 88 -3.58 -13.50 -22.26
C PHE A 88 -4.30 -12.55 -21.29
N TRP A 89 -3.68 -11.42 -20.92
CA TRP A 89 -4.34 -10.32 -20.23
C TRP A 89 -4.86 -9.25 -21.18
N ARG A 90 -4.50 -9.33 -22.47
CA ARG A 90 -5.07 -8.46 -23.51
C ARG A 90 -6.40 -9.05 -23.93
N VAL A 91 -7.40 -8.20 -24.06
CA VAL A 91 -8.71 -8.60 -24.55
C VAL A 91 -8.62 -8.72 -26.07
N ASN A 92 -8.08 -9.84 -26.55
CA ASN A 92 -7.93 -10.09 -27.98
C ASN A 92 -9.31 -10.31 -28.61
N ASN A 93 -9.77 -9.36 -29.42
CA ASN A 93 -10.69 -9.65 -30.51
C ASN A 93 -9.87 -9.57 -31.79
N GLY A 94 -9.78 -10.67 -32.54
CA GLY A 94 -9.08 -10.68 -33.82
C GLY A 94 -9.59 -9.57 -34.74
N GLY A 95 -8.77 -8.55 -34.98
CA GLY A 95 -9.06 -7.45 -35.89
C GLY A 95 -8.62 -6.09 -35.34
N ASP A 96 -7.61 -5.52 -35.99
CA ASP A 96 -7.19 -4.11 -36.00
C ASP A 96 -6.80 -3.38 -34.68
N THR A 97 -5.52 -3.00 -34.73
CA THR A 97 -4.57 -2.36 -33.81
C THR A 97 -4.95 -1.07 -33.06
N HIS A 98 -6.22 -0.66 -32.99
CA HIS A 98 -6.62 0.54 -32.24
C HIS A 98 -7.42 0.23 -30.97
N GLU A 99 -8.10 -0.91 -30.91
CA GLU A 99 -8.89 -1.30 -29.74
C GLU A 99 -8.07 -1.96 -28.60
N ASP A 100 -7.01 -2.68 -28.93
CA ASP A 100 -6.16 -3.28 -27.90
C ASP A 100 -5.35 -2.23 -27.11
N ALA A 101 -5.02 -1.11 -27.76
CA ALA A 101 -4.29 -0.01 -27.14
C ALA A 101 -5.13 0.71 -26.07
N TRP A 102 -6.43 0.98 -26.31
CA TRP A 102 -7.25 1.68 -25.28
C TRP A 102 -7.44 0.81 -24.04
N MET A 103 -7.55 -0.51 -24.16
CA MET A 103 -7.76 -1.38 -22.99
C MET A 103 -6.49 -1.58 -22.16
N ASP A 104 -5.34 -1.78 -22.81
CA ASP A 104 -4.05 -1.84 -22.13
C ASP A 104 -3.74 -0.49 -21.45
N GLU A 105 -4.07 0.62 -22.11
CA GLU A 105 -3.92 1.98 -21.58
C GLU A 105 -4.89 2.26 -20.42
N LEU A 106 -6.17 1.91 -20.57
CA LEU A 106 -7.20 2.23 -19.58
C LEU A 106 -7.19 1.32 -18.35
N LEU A 107 -6.95 0.01 -18.47
CA LEU A 107 -7.03 -0.86 -17.30
C LEU A 107 -5.78 -0.78 -16.43
N VAL A 108 -4.60 -0.61 -17.03
CA VAL A 108 -3.34 -0.60 -16.28
C VAL A 108 -2.96 0.83 -15.89
N TYR A 109 -2.92 1.77 -16.85
CA TYR A 109 -2.46 3.13 -16.55
C TYR A 109 -3.49 3.94 -15.76
N ARG A 110 -4.79 3.81 -16.05
CA ARG A 110 -5.82 4.50 -15.24
C ARG A 110 -5.86 3.97 -13.81
N VAL A 111 -5.72 2.66 -13.60
CA VAL A 111 -5.69 2.08 -12.25
C VAL A 111 -4.45 2.55 -11.50
N ASN A 112 -3.28 2.59 -12.14
CA ASN A 112 -2.07 3.11 -11.54
C ASN A 112 -2.18 4.61 -11.22
N TRP A 113 -2.75 5.40 -12.12
CA TRP A 113 -3.04 6.81 -11.89
C TRP A 113 -4.03 7.02 -10.73
N LEU A 114 -5.13 6.25 -10.68
CA LEU A 114 -6.10 6.31 -9.60
C LEU A 114 -5.47 5.96 -8.24
N LYS A 115 -4.58 4.96 -8.20
CA LYS A 115 -3.83 4.61 -6.98
C LYS A 115 -2.87 5.73 -6.57
N ALA A 116 -2.14 6.32 -7.51
CA ALA A 116 -1.26 7.45 -7.25
C ALA A 116 -2.04 8.66 -6.72
N LYS A 117 -3.16 8.99 -7.35
CA LYS A 117 -4.07 10.05 -6.92
C LYS A 117 -4.63 9.78 -5.52
N ALA A 118 -5.12 8.57 -5.25
CA ALA A 118 -5.65 8.20 -3.94
C ALA A 118 -4.59 8.29 -2.83
N ARG A 119 -3.33 7.97 -3.13
CA ARG A 119 -2.21 8.15 -2.18
C ARG A 119 -1.89 9.61 -1.94
N TRP A 120 -1.88 10.43 -2.99
CA TRP A 120 -1.68 11.87 -2.86
C TRP A 120 -2.78 12.51 -2.01
N GLN A 121 -4.05 12.18 -2.29
CA GLN A 121 -5.20 12.64 -1.51
C GLN A 121 -5.11 12.18 -0.05
N ARG A 122 -4.76 10.92 0.20
CA ARG A 122 -4.55 10.42 1.57
C ARG A 122 -3.42 11.17 2.28
N TRP A 123 -2.30 11.42 1.60
CA TRP A 123 -1.20 12.16 2.20
C TRP A 123 -1.59 13.61 2.54
N GLU A 124 -2.36 14.26 1.67
CA GLU A 124 -2.92 15.59 1.92
C GLU A 124 -3.87 15.58 3.15
N GLU A 125 -4.76 14.58 3.23
CA GLU A 125 -5.63 14.36 4.38
C GLU A 125 -4.84 14.10 5.67
N GLU A 126 -3.87 13.18 5.64
CA GLU A 126 -3.01 12.85 6.78
C GLU A 126 -2.21 14.07 7.25
N LEU A 127 -1.68 14.88 6.34
CA LEU A 127 -1.00 16.12 6.68
C LEU A 127 -1.94 17.07 7.42
N SER A 128 -3.17 17.23 6.92
CA SER A 128 -4.18 18.06 7.61
C SER A 128 -4.52 17.51 8.99
N LEU A 129 -4.76 16.21 9.12
CA LEU A 129 -5.08 15.55 10.38
C LEU A 129 -3.96 15.72 11.41
N VAL A 130 -2.71 15.45 11.04
CA VAL A 130 -1.55 15.57 11.94
C VAL A 130 -1.41 16.99 12.48
N ARG A 131 -1.67 18.02 11.66
CA ARG A 131 -1.64 19.41 12.12
C ARG A 131 -2.73 19.74 13.14
N HIS A 132 -3.93 19.16 12.98
CA HIS A 132 -5.01 19.28 13.96
C HIS A 132 -4.70 18.49 15.23
N GLU A 133 -4.16 17.28 15.12
CA GLU A 133 -3.76 16.44 16.25
C GLU A 133 -2.70 17.12 17.13
N MET A 134 -1.74 17.84 16.52
CA MET A 134 -0.78 18.67 17.26
C MET A 134 -1.50 19.76 18.09
N GLY A 135 -2.46 20.45 17.48
CA GLY A 135 -3.29 21.45 18.17
C GLY A 135 -4.10 20.84 19.31
N TRP A 136 -4.79 19.73 19.07
CA TRP A 136 -5.54 19.02 20.10
C TRP A 136 -4.66 18.51 21.23
N THR A 137 -3.44 18.09 20.94
CA THR A 137 -2.46 17.65 21.96
C THR A 137 -2.11 18.80 22.91
N VAL A 138 -1.85 19.99 22.37
CA VAL A 138 -1.60 21.21 23.17
C VAL A 138 -2.81 21.54 24.03
N SER A 139 -4.01 21.62 23.43
CA SER A 139 -5.25 21.90 24.16
C SER A 139 -5.53 20.86 25.25
N TRP A 140 -5.22 19.58 24.99
CA TRP A 140 -5.38 18.51 25.96
C TRP A 140 -4.44 18.64 27.15
N PHE A 141 -3.17 19.00 26.92
CA PHE A 141 -2.22 19.25 28.01
C PHE A 141 -2.63 20.44 28.87
N GLY A 142 -3.11 21.53 28.25
CA GLY A 142 -3.69 22.66 28.97
C GLY A 142 -4.89 22.24 29.83
N HIS A 143 -5.84 21.51 29.22
CA HIS A 143 -6.99 20.97 29.95
C HIS A 143 -6.58 20.08 31.13
N LYS A 144 -5.55 19.23 30.97
CA LYS A 144 -5.06 18.37 32.04
C LYS A 144 -4.38 19.16 33.15
N LYS A 145 -3.61 20.20 32.83
CA LYS A 145 -3.06 21.13 33.81
C LYS A 145 -4.18 21.72 34.67
N ASP A 146 -5.20 22.29 34.03
CA ASP A 146 -6.34 22.93 34.71
C ASP A 146 -7.17 21.92 35.54
N GLU A 147 -7.27 20.68 35.06
CA GLU A 147 -7.94 19.61 35.81
C GLU A 147 -7.18 19.27 37.11
N TRP A 148 -5.86 19.20 37.06
CA TRP A 148 -5.04 18.94 38.25
C TRP A 148 -4.99 20.14 39.20
N ASP A 149 -5.04 21.35 38.67
CA ASP A 149 -5.11 22.58 39.46
C ASP A 149 -6.42 22.64 40.27
N ARG A 150 -7.54 22.33 39.62
CA ARG A 150 -8.83 22.19 40.31
C ARG A 150 -8.82 21.10 41.39
N ARG A 151 -8.12 19.99 41.15
CA ARG A 151 -7.96 18.91 42.14
C ARG A 151 -7.08 19.33 43.31
N TYR A 152 -6.11 20.22 43.09
CA TYR A 152 -5.32 20.82 44.16
C TYR A 152 -6.21 21.64 45.10
N ASP A 153 -7.07 22.50 44.56
CA ASP A 153 -8.00 23.33 45.34
C ASP A 153 -9.01 22.50 46.15
N GLN A 154 -9.46 21.37 45.59
CA GLN A 154 -10.41 20.47 46.24
C GLN A 154 -9.75 19.54 47.27
N ALA A 155 -8.42 19.42 47.27
CA ALA A 155 -7.73 18.47 48.13
C ALA A 155 -7.67 18.97 49.58
N THR A 156 -8.23 18.20 50.51
CA THR A 156 -8.21 18.53 51.95
C THR A 156 -6.91 18.12 52.63
N LYS A 157 -6.20 17.11 52.09
CA LYS A 157 -4.97 16.56 52.69
C LYS A 157 -3.73 17.17 52.03
N LEU A 158 -2.77 17.59 52.85
CA LEU A 158 -1.48 18.16 52.39
C LEU A 158 -0.74 17.24 51.40
N GLY A 159 -0.74 15.93 51.62
CA GLY A 159 -0.10 14.98 50.69
C GLY A 159 -0.76 14.93 49.31
N HIS A 160 -2.09 15.07 49.25
CA HIS A 160 -2.81 15.13 47.97
C HIS A 160 -2.56 16.45 47.25
N GLN A 161 -2.50 17.56 48.00
CA GLN A 161 -2.11 18.86 47.46
C GLN A 161 -0.70 18.81 46.87
N ALA A 162 0.28 18.27 47.60
CA ALA A 162 1.65 18.14 47.09
C ALA A 162 1.72 17.29 45.80
N TYR A 163 0.96 16.20 45.72
CA TYR A 163 0.91 15.38 44.51
C TYR A 163 0.21 16.10 43.35
N ALA A 164 -0.93 16.75 43.59
CA ALA A 164 -1.65 17.51 42.58
C ALA A 164 -0.78 18.64 42.01
N GLN A 165 -0.08 19.37 42.87
CA GLN A 165 0.87 20.42 42.47
C GLN A 165 2.00 19.85 41.59
N ARG A 166 2.55 18.68 41.93
CA ARG A 166 3.53 18.00 41.08
C ARG A 166 2.96 17.64 39.70
N GLN A 167 1.70 17.22 39.63
CA GLN A 167 1.04 16.93 38.36
C GLN A 167 0.83 18.20 37.53
N VAL A 168 0.38 19.31 38.13
CA VAL A 168 0.25 20.61 37.45
C VAL A 168 1.56 21.00 36.76
N LEU A 169 2.68 20.95 37.49
CA LEU A 169 4.00 21.27 36.94
C LEU A 169 4.43 20.33 35.80
N LEU A 170 4.08 19.04 35.88
CA LEU A 170 4.37 18.07 34.83
C LEU A 170 3.60 18.40 33.55
N TRP A 171 2.29 18.63 33.66
CA TRP A 171 1.44 18.95 32.51
C TRP A 171 1.76 20.32 31.91
N GLU A 172 2.11 21.29 32.75
CA GLU A 172 2.62 22.59 32.29
C GLU A 172 3.91 22.45 31.49
N ARG A 173 4.84 21.58 31.92
CA ARG A 173 6.05 21.30 31.14
C ARG A 173 5.74 20.66 29.80
N PHE A 174 4.81 19.70 29.74
CA PHE A 174 4.39 19.09 28.47
C PHE A 174 3.70 20.09 27.56
N LEU A 175 2.87 20.97 28.11
CA LEU A 175 2.23 22.05 27.36
C LEU A 175 3.29 22.96 26.71
N LEU A 176 4.24 23.45 27.50
CA LEU A 176 5.30 24.35 27.01
C LEU A 176 6.16 23.67 25.93
N ASP A 177 6.52 22.40 26.13
CA ASP A 177 7.34 21.64 25.17
C ASP A 177 6.58 21.40 23.86
N ALA A 178 5.28 21.07 23.94
CA ALA A 178 4.42 20.88 22.78
C ALA A 178 4.19 22.20 22.01
N GLU A 179 3.90 23.30 22.71
CA GLU A 179 3.74 24.62 22.10
C GLU A 179 5.01 25.04 21.34
N ASN A 180 6.18 24.87 21.95
CA ASN A 180 7.46 25.17 21.30
C ASN A 180 7.74 24.27 20.11
N SER A 181 7.45 22.97 20.23
CA SER A 181 7.70 21.99 19.16
C SER A 181 6.76 22.11 17.96
N PHE A 182 5.54 22.60 18.20
CA PHE A 182 4.44 22.65 17.21
C PHE A 182 4.09 24.05 16.71
N LYS A 183 4.68 25.12 17.27
CA LYS A 183 4.36 26.54 17.00
C LYS A 183 4.09 26.90 15.53
N ASP A 184 4.92 26.41 14.60
CA ASP A 184 4.81 26.73 13.16
C ASP A 184 4.16 25.61 12.33
N LYS A 185 3.74 24.52 13.00
CA LYS A 185 3.22 23.30 12.35
C LYS A 185 1.72 23.13 12.53
N MET A 186 1.13 23.77 13.54
CA MET A 186 -0.31 23.68 13.80
C MET A 186 -1.11 24.56 12.84
N ILE A 187 -2.31 24.10 12.49
CA ILE A 187 -3.30 24.97 11.88
C ILE A 187 -3.91 25.76 13.04
N VAL A 188 -3.80 27.09 13.01
CA VAL A 188 -4.47 27.96 13.99
C VAL A 188 -5.96 27.85 13.73
N VAL A 189 -6.64 26.99 14.50
CA VAL A 189 -8.09 26.97 14.55
C VAL A 189 -8.52 28.25 15.26
N THR A 190 -8.87 29.27 14.48
CA THR A 190 -9.38 30.55 14.97
C THR A 190 -10.85 30.42 15.32
#